data_AF-A0A0G2JZZ4-F1
#
_entry.id   AF-A0A0G2JZZ4-F1
#
_cell.length_a   1.000
_cell.length_b   1.000
_cell.length_c   1.000
_cell.angle_alpha   90.00
_cell.angle_beta   90.00
_cell.angle_gamma   90.00
#
_symmetry.space_group_name_H-M   'P 1'
#
loop_
_entity.id
_entity.type
_entity.pdbx_description
1 polymer ?
#
loop_
_entity_poly.entity_id
_entity_poly.type
_entity_poly.pdbx_seq_one_letter_code
_entity_poly.pdbx_strand_id
1 'polypeptide(L)'
;MNILLSPPPLLLLLAALVAPATSITTYRPDWNRLRGLARGRVETCGGQLNRLKEVKAFVTQDIQLYHNLVMKHLPGADPELVLLSRNYQELERIPLSQMTRDEINALVQELGFYRKSAPEAKVPPEYLWAPAKPPEDASDRADL
;
A
#
# COMPACT_ATOMS: atom_id res chain seq x y z
N MET A 1 -65.62 18.96 36.87
CA MET A 1 -66.05 19.31 35.50
C MET A 1 -64.81 19.39 34.64
N ASN A 2 -64.68 18.44 33.70
CA ASN A 2 -63.85 18.33 32.48
C ASN A 2 -62.40 18.86 32.48
N ILE A 3 -61.38 17.98 32.44
CA ILE A 3 -60.72 17.32 31.27
C ILE A 3 -59.80 18.29 30.50
N LEU A 4 -58.57 17.81 30.23
CA LEU A 4 -57.55 18.18 29.21
C LEU A 4 -56.19 18.28 29.95
N LEU A 5 -55.07 17.70 29.55
CA LEU A 5 -54.66 16.82 28.46
C LEU A 5 -53.22 16.40 28.85
N SER A 6 -52.88 15.12 28.74
CA SER A 6 -51.52 14.55 28.92
C SER A 6 -50.85 14.43 27.53
N PRO A 7 -49.62 13.89 27.35
CA PRO A 7 -48.24 14.17 27.82
C PRO A 7 -47.32 14.34 26.54
N PRO A 8 -46.08 13.81 26.33
CA PRO A 8 -45.01 13.20 27.16
C PRO A 8 -43.56 13.67 26.71
N PRO A 9 -42.44 12.90 26.79
CA PRO A 9 -41.11 13.44 27.12
C PRO A 9 -40.16 13.58 25.91
N LEU A 10 -39.20 14.50 25.99
CA LEU A 10 -38.19 14.71 24.94
C LEU A 10 -37.06 13.68 25.07
N LEU A 11 -36.96 12.80 24.08
CA LEU A 11 -35.92 11.79 23.86
C LEU A 11 -34.90 12.42 22.89
N LEU A 12 -33.65 12.66 23.32
CA LEU A 12 -32.58 13.09 22.41
C LEU A 12 -31.31 12.26 22.64
N LEU A 13 -30.90 11.63 21.54
CA LEU A 13 -29.87 10.63 21.33
C LEU A 13 -28.50 10.95 21.96
N LEU A 14 -27.95 9.99 22.71
CA LEU A 14 -26.51 9.81 22.83
C LEU A 14 -26.08 8.79 21.76
N ALA A 15 -25.57 9.28 20.62
CA ALA A 15 -24.99 8.43 19.59
C ALA A 15 -23.59 7.98 20.04
N ALA A 16 -23.48 6.72 20.48
CA ALA A 16 -22.21 6.07 20.74
C ALA A 16 -21.45 5.86 19.42
N LEU A 17 -20.41 6.67 19.18
CA LEU A 17 -19.45 6.47 18.11
C LEU A 17 -18.51 5.30 18.49
N VAL A 18 -18.96 4.07 18.23
CA VAL A 18 -18.09 2.88 18.26
C VAL A 18 -17.27 2.91 16.97
N ALA A 19 -16.09 3.53 17.02
CA ALA A 19 -15.10 3.35 15.96
C ALA A 19 -14.63 1.88 15.99
N PRO A 20 -14.72 1.13 14.88
CA PRO A 20 -14.13 -0.20 14.82
C PRO A 20 -12.61 -0.01 14.90
N ALA A 21 -12.01 -0.49 16.00
CA ALA A 21 -10.57 -0.68 16.10
C ALA A 21 -10.18 -1.79 15.13
N THR A 22 -10.03 -1.46 13.85
CA THR A 22 -9.27 -2.30 12.92
C THR A 22 -7.85 -2.32 13.47
N SER A 23 -7.41 -3.47 13.95
CA SER A 23 -6.03 -3.71 14.39
C SER A 23 -5.09 -3.31 13.26
N ILE A 24 -4.57 -2.08 13.33
CA ILE A 24 -3.61 -1.58 12.35
C ILE A 24 -2.36 -2.41 12.57
N THR A 25 -2.13 -3.41 11.71
CA THR A 25 -0.84 -4.06 11.64
C THR A 25 0.08 -3.06 10.94
N THR A 26 0.56 -2.06 11.69
CA THR A 26 1.55 -1.12 11.17
C THR A 26 2.85 -1.89 11.01
N TYR A 27 3.07 -2.47 9.83
CA TYR A 27 4.43 -2.79 9.43
C TYR A 27 5.26 -1.51 9.57
N ARG A 28 6.38 -1.60 10.28
CA ARG A 28 7.33 -0.50 10.46
C ARG A 28 8.58 -0.86 9.67
N PRO A 29 8.84 -0.17 8.54
CA PRO A 29 10.03 -0.46 7.73
C PRO A 29 11.31 -0.28 8.55
N ASP A 30 12.20 -1.29 8.51
CA ASP A 30 13.57 -1.13 9.01
C ASP A 30 14.42 -0.47 7.92
N TRP A 31 14.48 0.85 7.95
CA TRP A 31 15.22 1.64 6.97
C TRP A 31 16.72 1.29 6.87
N ASN A 32 17.30 0.62 7.89
CA ASN A 32 18.66 0.11 7.77
C ASN A 32 18.77 -1.09 6.84
N ARG A 33 17.77 -1.98 6.84
CA ARG A 33 17.70 -3.13 5.92
C ARG A 33 17.32 -2.70 4.51
N LEU A 34 16.52 -1.64 4.41
CA LEU A 34 16.06 -1.09 3.14
C LEU A 34 17.06 -0.12 2.49
N ARG A 35 18.31 -0.03 2.99
CA ARG A 35 19.36 0.74 2.33
C ARG A 35 19.57 0.19 0.91
N GLY A 36 19.35 1.04 -0.09
CA GLY A 36 19.45 0.67 -1.50
C GLY A 36 18.16 0.12 -2.12
N LEU A 37 17.01 0.22 -1.42
CA LEU A 37 15.70 -0.06 -2.00
C LEU A 37 15.53 0.71 -3.31
N ALA A 38 15.20 -0.02 -4.36
CA ALA A 38 15.01 0.55 -5.69
C ALA A 38 13.80 -0.01 -6.44
N ARG A 39 13.36 -1.22 -6.08
CA ARG A 39 12.27 -1.93 -6.76
C ARG A 39 11.50 -2.80 -5.77
N GLY A 40 10.31 -3.22 -6.18
CA GLY A 40 9.50 -4.17 -5.44
C GLY A 40 8.93 -5.24 -6.38
N ARG A 41 8.62 -6.40 -5.81
CA ARG A 41 7.93 -7.47 -6.50
C ARG A 41 6.93 -8.12 -5.58
N VAL A 42 5.67 -8.18 -5.99
CA VAL A 42 4.69 -9.00 -5.28
C VAL A 42 4.76 -10.43 -5.79
N GLU A 43 5.07 -11.35 -4.90
CA GLU A 43 5.11 -12.79 -5.18
C GLU A 43 3.84 -13.42 -4.63
N THR A 44 3.10 -14.16 -5.46
CA THR A 44 1.85 -14.81 -5.02
C THR A 44 1.47 -15.99 -5.89
N CYS A 45 0.84 -16.99 -5.28
CA CYS A 45 0.17 -18.07 -5.98
C CYS A 45 -1.21 -17.63 -6.47
N GLY A 46 -1.53 -17.89 -7.74
CA GLY A 46 -2.84 -17.57 -8.33
C GLY A 46 -4.02 -18.26 -7.62
N GLY A 47 -3.80 -19.46 -7.07
CA GLY A 47 -4.83 -20.20 -6.33
C GLY A 47 -5.24 -19.53 -5.02
N GLN A 48 -4.29 -18.90 -4.30
CA GLN A 48 -4.54 -18.27 -3.00
C GLN A 48 -5.23 -16.91 -3.12
N LEU A 49 -4.97 -16.16 -4.19
CA LEU A 49 -5.58 -14.85 -4.43
C LEU A 49 -7.11 -14.90 -4.42
N ASN A 50 -7.74 -16.02 -4.81
CA ASN A 50 -9.19 -16.13 -4.79
C ASN A 50 -9.80 -16.02 -3.38
N ARG A 51 -9.05 -16.35 -2.34
CA ARG A 51 -9.48 -16.23 -0.93
C ARG A 51 -9.12 -14.86 -0.35
N LEU A 52 -8.08 -14.22 -0.87
CA LEU A 52 -7.54 -12.95 -0.38
C LEU A 52 -8.03 -11.80 -1.27
N LYS A 53 -9.30 -11.40 -1.10
CA LYS A 53 -9.96 -10.39 -1.95
C LYS A 53 -9.19 -9.07 -1.99
N GLU A 54 -8.68 -8.63 -0.84
CA GLU A 54 -7.91 -7.41 -0.67
C GLU A 54 -6.60 -7.43 -1.48
N VAL A 55 -5.78 -8.46 -1.26
CA VAL A 55 -4.52 -8.67 -1.99
C VAL A 55 -4.76 -8.84 -3.48
N LYS A 56 -5.81 -9.59 -3.87
CA LYS A 56 -6.20 -9.77 -5.26
C LYS A 56 -6.57 -8.44 -5.92
N ALA A 57 -7.33 -7.59 -5.24
CA ALA A 57 -7.69 -6.28 -5.76
C ALA A 57 -6.44 -5.40 -5.99
N PHE A 58 -5.52 -5.36 -5.02
CA PHE A 58 -4.25 -4.65 -5.18
C PHE A 58 -3.44 -5.15 -6.38
N VAL A 59 -3.20 -6.46 -6.45
CA VAL A 59 -2.35 -7.06 -7.49
C VAL A 59 -2.98 -6.98 -8.88
N THR A 60 -4.31 -7.02 -9.00
CA THR A 60 -4.98 -6.96 -10.31
C THR A 60 -5.24 -5.54 -10.79
N GLN A 61 -5.47 -4.59 -9.89
CA GLN A 61 -5.92 -3.23 -10.25
C GLN A 61 -4.83 -2.18 -10.02
N ASP A 62 -4.16 -2.21 -8.87
CA ASP A 62 -3.26 -1.13 -8.44
C ASP A 62 -1.81 -1.35 -8.85
N ILE A 63 -1.34 -2.59 -8.92
CA ILE A 63 0.11 -2.86 -9.10
C ILE A 63 0.68 -2.22 -10.38
N GLN A 64 -0.12 -2.21 -11.46
CA GLN A 64 0.23 -1.60 -12.74
C GLN A 64 0.39 -0.07 -12.67
N LEU A 65 -0.19 0.56 -11.65
CA LEU A 65 -0.08 2.00 -11.40
C LEU A 65 1.23 2.35 -10.70
N TYR A 66 1.89 1.41 -10.03
CA TYR A 66 3.14 1.69 -9.33
C TYR A 66 4.35 1.52 -10.24
N HIS A 67 5.21 2.55 -10.27
CA HIS A 67 6.51 2.47 -10.93
C HIS A 67 7.45 1.55 -10.16
N ASN A 68 8.31 0.79 -10.84
CA ASN A 68 9.26 -0.16 -10.24
C ASN A 68 8.66 -1.26 -9.34
N LEU A 69 7.35 -1.51 -9.44
CA LEU A 69 6.65 -2.59 -8.73
C LEU A 69 5.99 -3.54 -9.73
N VAL A 70 6.24 -4.85 -9.61
CA VAL A 70 5.71 -5.86 -10.52
C VAL A 70 5.12 -7.05 -9.79
N MET A 71 4.20 -7.76 -10.42
CA MET A 71 3.72 -9.07 -9.93
C MET A 71 4.59 -10.18 -10.50
N LYS A 72 4.92 -11.18 -9.68
CA LYS A 72 5.44 -12.48 -10.12
C LYS A 72 4.59 -13.60 -9.55
N HIS A 73 4.21 -14.52 -10.42
CA HIS A 73 3.53 -15.73 -10.00
C HIS A 73 4.51 -16.72 -9.37
N LEU A 74 4.18 -17.22 -8.19
CA LEU A 74 4.94 -18.26 -7.48
C LEU A 74 3.98 -19.32 -6.94
N PRO A 75 4.08 -20.58 -7.42
CA PRO A 75 3.14 -21.62 -7.02
C PRO A 75 3.32 -21.97 -5.54
N GLY A 76 2.21 -22.04 -4.81
CA GLY A 76 2.15 -22.54 -3.42
C GLY A 76 2.69 -21.61 -2.33
N ALA A 77 3.11 -20.39 -2.66
CA ALA A 77 3.61 -19.42 -1.69
C ALA A 77 2.55 -18.36 -1.33
N ASP A 78 2.47 -18.04 -0.03
CA ASP A 78 1.69 -16.92 0.49
C ASP A 78 2.07 -15.60 -0.21
N PRO A 79 1.14 -14.64 -0.33
CA PRO A 79 1.45 -13.39 -0.98
C PRO A 79 2.40 -12.53 -0.15
N GLU A 80 3.51 -12.14 -0.75
CA GLU A 80 4.55 -11.32 -0.12
C GLU A 80 4.99 -10.18 -1.03
N LEU A 81 5.28 -9.02 -0.44
CA LEU A 81 5.99 -7.93 -1.09
C LEU A 81 7.49 -8.11 -0.85
N VAL A 82 8.21 -8.38 -1.92
CA VAL A 82 9.66 -8.54 -1.93
C VAL A 82 10.29 -7.22 -2.33
N LEU A 83 11.06 -6.64 -1.41
CA LEU A 83 11.77 -5.38 -1.60
C LEU A 83 13.18 -5.66 -2.14
N LEU A 84 13.54 -4.98 -3.23
CA LEU A 84 14.70 -5.30 -4.04
C LEU A 84 15.63 -4.09 -4.19
N SER A 85 16.92 -4.37 -4.19
CA SER A 85 17.94 -3.39 -4.57
C SER A 85 17.97 -3.15 -6.08
N ARG A 86 18.74 -2.15 -6.53
CA ARG A 86 18.96 -1.86 -7.96
C ARG A 86 19.50 -3.09 -8.73
N ASN A 87 20.26 -3.94 -8.04
CA ASN A 87 20.87 -5.16 -8.59
C ASN A 87 20.00 -6.42 -8.39
N TYR A 88 18.71 -6.25 -8.09
CA TYR A 88 17.75 -7.34 -7.84
C TYR A 88 18.10 -8.23 -6.63
N GLN A 89 18.91 -7.74 -5.69
CA GLN A 89 19.12 -8.44 -4.42
C GLN A 89 17.90 -8.21 -3.53
N GLU A 90 17.43 -9.28 -2.90
CA GLU A 90 16.36 -9.21 -1.92
C GLU A 90 16.87 -8.54 -0.64
N LEU A 91 16.20 -7.46 -0.25
CA LEU A 91 16.48 -6.70 0.98
C LEU A 91 15.56 -7.17 2.10
N GLU A 92 14.28 -7.36 1.78
CA GLU A 92 13.25 -7.74 2.75
C GLU A 92 12.04 -8.36 2.06
N ARG A 93 11.30 -9.19 2.80
CA ARG A 93 10.00 -9.76 2.39
C ARG A 93 8.95 -9.41 3.43
N ILE A 94 7.83 -8.86 2.98
CA ILE A 94 6.74 -8.41 3.84
C ILE A 94 5.48 -9.23 3.50
N PRO A 95 4.90 -9.97 4.46
CA PRO A 95 3.68 -10.74 4.21
C PRO A 95 2.48 -9.82 3.99
N LEU A 96 1.72 -10.07 2.91
CA LEU A 96 0.55 -9.25 2.54
C LEU A 96 -0.78 -9.90 2.93
N SER A 97 -0.77 -11.17 3.34
CA SER A 97 -1.99 -11.97 3.56
C SER A 97 -2.94 -11.41 4.62
N GLN A 98 -2.43 -10.62 5.56
CA GLN A 98 -3.19 -9.99 6.65
C GLN A 98 -3.48 -8.50 6.42
N MET A 99 -3.09 -7.95 5.27
CA MET A 99 -3.27 -6.53 4.97
C MET A 99 -4.46 -6.32 4.03
N THR A 100 -5.20 -5.24 4.27
CA THR A 100 -6.22 -4.72 3.36
C THR A 100 -5.58 -4.07 2.13
N ARG A 101 -6.37 -3.88 1.06
CA ARG A 101 -5.89 -3.18 -0.14
C ARG A 101 -5.36 -1.78 0.20
N ASP A 102 -6.04 -1.06 1.08
CA ASP A 102 -5.66 0.29 1.47
C ASP A 102 -4.36 0.32 2.28
N GLU A 103 -4.18 -0.63 3.20
CA GLU A 103 -2.92 -0.78 3.95
C GLU A 103 -1.75 -1.12 3.03
N ILE A 104 -1.95 -1.96 2.01
CA ILE A 104 -0.91 -2.28 1.04
C ILE A 104 -0.54 -1.03 0.21
N ASN A 105 -1.54 -0.29 -0.28
CA ASN A 105 -1.30 0.95 -1.02
C ASN A 105 -0.60 2.01 -0.15
N ALA A 106 -0.95 2.10 1.14
CA ALA A 106 -0.32 3.01 2.09
C ALA A 106 1.15 2.62 2.33
N LEU A 107 1.42 1.32 2.57
CA LEU A 107 2.77 0.79 2.74
C LEU A 107 3.66 1.10 1.52
N VAL A 108 3.17 0.79 0.32
CA VAL A 108 3.95 1.00 -0.92
C VAL A 108 4.26 2.48 -1.13
N GLN A 109 3.35 3.38 -0.78
CA GLN A 109 3.60 4.83 -0.82
C GLN A 109 4.58 5.27 0.27
N GLU A 110 4.48 4.74 1.49
CA GLU A 110 5.43 5.01 2.59
C GLU A 110 6.86 4.61 2.22
N LEU A 111 7.01 3.49 1.49
CA LEU A 111 8.28 3.02 0.94
C LEU A 111 8.84 3.89 -0.19
N GLY A 112 8.08 4.87 -0.68
CA GLY A 112 8.49 5.84 -1.70
C GLY A 112 8.21 5.42 -3.15
N PHE A 113 7.39 4.40 -3.39
CA PHE A 113 7.02 4.03 -4.76
C PHE A 113 6.06 5.06 -5.35
N TYR A 114 6.37 5.52 -6.57
CA TYR A 114 5.52 6.46 -7.28
C TYR A 114 4.29 5.78 -7.87
N ARG A 115 3.10 6.36 -7.63
CA ARG A 115 1.83 5.92 -8.22
C ARG A 115 1.47 6.81 -9.41
N LYS A 116 1.40 6.21 -10.59
CA LYS A 116 0.96 6.80 -11.84
C LYS A 116 -0.56 7.04 -11.83
N SER A 117 -1.03 7.98 -12.65
CA SER A 117 -2.45 8.22 -12.89
C SER A 117 -3.12 7.14 -13.74
N ALA A 118 -2.34 6.50 -14.63
CA ALA A 118 -2.77 5.39 -15.48
C ALA A 118 -1.57 4.45 -15.75
N PRO A 119 -1.80 3.18 -16.15
CA PRO A 119 -0.72 2.22 -16.41
C PRO A 119 0.31 2.73 -17.44
N GLU A 120 -0.17 3.39 -18.50
CA GLU A 120 0.65 3.92 -19.60
C GLU A 120 1.14 5.37 -19.37
N ALA A 121 0.79 5.99 -18.23
CA ALA A 121 1.21 7.35 -17.94
C ALA A 121 2.73 7.43 -17.76
N LYS A 122 3.36 8.47 -18.31
CA LYS A 122 4.80 8.71 -18.14
C LYS A 122 5.11 9.02 -16.68
N VAL A 123 6.25 8.50 -16.22
CA VAL A 123 6.79 8.82 -14.89
C VAL A 123 7.48 10.19 -14.97
N PRO A 124 7.12 11.15 -14.10
CA PRO A 124 7.79 12.45 -14.05
C PRO A 124 9.30 12.31 -13.75
N PRO A 125 10.16 13.22 -14.25
CA PRO A 125 11.61 13.17 -14.05
C PRO A 125 12.04 12.96 -12.60
N GLU A 126 11.35 13.59 -11.66
CA GLU A 126 11.59 13.52 -10.22
C GLU A 126 11.36 12.13 -9.61
N TYR A 127 10.56 11.27 -10.27
CA TYR A 127 10.21 9.93 -9.80
C TYR A 127 10.81 8.81 -10.66
N LEU A 128 11.66 9.13 -11.65
CA LEU A 128 12.26 8.14 -12.55
C LEU A 128 13.01 7.04 -11.78
N TRP A 129 13.66 7.42 -10.68
CA TRP A 129 14.43 6.51 -9.84
C TRP A 129 13.66 5.99 -8.62
N ALA A 130 12.48 6.55 -8.32
CA ALA A 130 11.72 6.21 -7.13
C ALA A 130 11.41 4.71 -7.05
N PRO A 131 11.52 4.05 -5.87
CA PRO A 131 11.87 4.62 -4.55
C PRO A 131 13.37 4.91 -4.31
N ALA A 132 14.26 4.55 -5.23
CA ALA A 132 15.68 4.88 -5.09
C ALA A 132 15.94 6.38 -5.30
N LYS A 133 17.03 6.86 -4.69
CA LYS A 133 17.58 8.18 -5.01
C LYS A 133 18.20 8.18 -6.41
N PRO A 134 18.19 9.33 -7.11
CA PRO A 134 18.99 9.50 -8.32
C PRO A 134 20.47 9.24 -8.02
N PRO A 135 21.26 8.76 -9.00
CA PRO A 135 22.71 8.72 -8.85
C PRO A 135 23.22 10.15 -8.60
N GLU A 136 24.15 10.32 -7.66
CA GLU A 136 24.66 11.64 -7.23
C GLU A 136 25.15 12.47 -8.43
N ASP A 137 25.73 11.81 -9.44
CA ASP A 137 26.25 12.43 -10.67
C ASP A 137 25.19 13.10 -11.58
N ALA A 138 23.90 12.82 -11.38
CA ALA A 138 22.84 13.40 -12.23
C ALA A 138 22.47 14.83 -11.84
N SER A 139 22.80 15.25 -10.61
CA SER A 139 22.43 16.57 -10.08
C SER A 139 23.51 17.62 -10.39
N ASP A 140 24.79 17.22 -10.36
CA ASP A 140 25.94 18.13 -10.54
C ASP A 140 26.12 18.66 -11.97
N ARG A 141 25.40 18.13 -12.95
CA ARG A 141 25.45 18.64 -14.34
C ARG A 141 24.41 19.70 -14.67
N ALA A 142 23.53 20.08 -13.75
CA ALA A 142 22.51 21.11 -14.00
C ALA A 142 23.03 22.55 -13.85
N ASP A 143 24.26 22.75 -13.37
CA ASP A 143 24.86 24.06 -13.09
C ASP A 143 25.97 24.50 -14.08
N LEU A 144 25.97 23.99 -15.33
CA LEU A 144 26.91 24.39 -16.39
C LEU A 144 26.20 24.94 -17.65
#